data_AF-A0AAW1DKJ7-F1
#
_entry.id   AF-A0AAW1DKJ7-F1
#
_cell.length_a   1.000
_cell.length_b   1.000
_cell.length_c   1.000
_cell.angle_alpha   90.00
_cell.angle_beta   90.00
_cell.angle_gamma   90.00
#
_symmetry.space_group_name_H-M   'P 1'
#
loop_
_entity.id
_entity.type
_entity.pdbx_description
1 polymer ?
#
loop_
_entity_poly.entity_id
_entity_poly.type
_entity_poly.pdbx_seq_one_letter_code
_entity_poly.pdbx_strand_id
1 'polypeptide(L)'
;MSSNNELSLDDKIVEEKPIVVKNATGLQRLKLEKLMKNPDKPVVIPERQKEKKQPHVPDFVRNVMGSSAGAGSGEFHVYRHLRRKEYARQKYIQEKGEKAILDEEYQRKLEENRRIAEEKTAKKRAKRLKLKEKLKRKKMEGGKRTIDGRTGKDETSEAEESSAEETSINESKNGDHH
;
A
#
# COMPACT_ATOMS: atom_id res chain seq x y z
N MET A 1 7.92 71.53 27.66
CA MET A 1 8.18 70.92 26.34
C MET A 1 9.05 69.70 26.57
N SER A 2 8.46 68.50 26.55
CA SER A 2 9.23 67.26 26.53
C SER A 2 8.62 66.40 25.44
N SER A 3 9.36 66.33 24.34
CA SER A 3 9.01 65.66 23.09
C SER A 3 9.00 64.15 23.26
N ASN A 4 7.92 63.54 22.75
CA ASN A 4 7.73 62.11 22.60
C ASN A 4 8.87 61.49 21.79
N ASN A 5 9.41 60.36 22.27
CA ASN A 5 10.22 59.47 21.46
C ASN A 5 9.46 58.15 21.33
N GLU A 6 8.48 58.13 20.42
CA GLU A 6 7.78 56.91 20.00
C GLU A 6 8.76 56.06 19.18
N LEU A 7 9.24 54.97 19.80
CA LEU A 7 9.95 53.91 19.09
C LEU A 7 8.94 53.15 18.22
N SER A 8 8.91 53.48 16.93
CA SER A 8 8.19 52.74 15.90
C SER A 8 8.73 51.31 15.79
N LEU A 9 7.90 50.32 16.10
CA LEU A 9 8.13 48.88 15.88
C LEU A 9 7.78 48.46 14.44
N ASP A 10 8.13 49.26 13.45
CA ASP A 10 7.86 48.92 12.05
C ASP A 10 9.14 48.47 11.35
N ASP A 11 9.06 47.24 10.84
CA ASP A 11 9.80 46.69 9.70
C ASP A 11 11.32 46.53 9.83
N LYS A 12 11.76 45.71 10.79
CA LYS A 12 12.93 44.85 10.55
C LYS A 12 12.50 43.69 9.63
N ILE A 13 12.37 43.97 8.34
CA ILE A 13 12.48 42.94 7.30
C ILE A 13 13.93 42.46 7.35
N VAL A 14 14.20 41.49 8.22
CA VAL A 14 15.46 40.77 8.24
C VAL A 14 15.49 39.97 6.95
N GLU A 15 16.22 40.48 5.96
CA GLU A 15 16.61 39.77 4.74
C GLU A 15 17.38 38.50 5.15
N GLU A 16 16.65 37.41 5.42
CA GLU A 16 17.22 36.09 5.72
C GLU A 16 17.94 35.59 4.47
N LYS A 17 19.27 35.49 4.57
CA LYS A 17 20.13 34.93 3.50
C LYS A 17 19.60 33.56 3.05
N PRO A 18 19.68 33.21 1.75
CA PRO A 18 19.15 31.94 1.25
C PRO A 18 19.85 30.75 1.93
N ILE A 19 19.10 30.03 2.77
CA ILE A 19 19.60 28.85 3.49
C ILE A 19 19.57 27.66 2.54
N VAL A 20 20.76 27.24 2.08
CA VAL A 20 20.91 26.00 1.31
C VAL A 20 20.89 24.82 2.26
N VAL A 21 19.92 23.93 2.07
CA VAL A 21 19.75 22.78 2.94
C VAL A 21 20.66 21.63 2.52
N LYS A 22 21.47 21.14 3.47
CA LYS A 22 22.41 20.03 3.24
C LYS A 22 21.87 18.67 3.67
N ASN A 23 21.00 18.63 4.71
CA ASN A 23 20.52 17.40 5.36
C ASN A 23 18.98 17.33 5.37
N ALA A 24 18.42 16.12 5.43
CA ALA A 24 16.96 15.90 5.51
C ALA A 24 16.31 16.60 6.72
N THR A 25 17.00 16.62 7.86
CA THR A 25 16.58 17.34 9.07
C THR A 25 16.53 18.85 8.86
N GLY A 26 17.45 19.41 8.08
CA GLY A 26 17.44 20.82 7.69
C GLY A 26 16.22 21.18 6.82
N LEU A 27 15.77 20.26 5.95
CA LEU A 27 14.60 20.49 5.09
C LEU A 27 13.32 20.51 5.92
N GLN A 28 13.25 19.61 6.90
CA GLN A 28 12.13 19.55 7.84
C GLN A 28 12.11 20.80 8.73
N ARG A 29 13.27 21.22 9.25
CA ARG A 29 13.40 22.44 10.06
C ARG A 29 12.89 23.67 9.31
N LEU A 30 13.30 23.90 8.07
CA LEU A 30 12.80 25.04 7.28
C LEU A 30 11.29 24.96 7.02
N LYS A 31 10.76 23.76 6.74
CA LYS A 31 9.30 23.57 6.58
C LYS A 31 8.55 23.86 7.87
N LEU A 32 9.08 23.44 9.01
CA LEU A 32 8.51 23.66 10.33
C LEU A 32 8.56 25.16 10.68
N GLU A 33 9.70 25.82 10.51
CA GLU A 33 9.83 27.28 10.69
C GLU A 33 8.81 28.03 9.82
N LYS A 34 8.62 27.63 8.55
CA LYS A 34 7.60 28.22 7.67
C LYS A 34 6.17 28.00 8.17
N LEU A 35 5.86 26.85 8.74
CA LEU A 35 4.54 26.55 9.30
C LEU A 35 4.30 27.32 10.61
N MET A 36 5.31 27.43 11.48
CA MET A 36 5.23 28.14 12.75
C MET A 36 5.25 29.66 12.62
N LYS A 37 5.72 30.22 11.48
CA LYS A 37 5.59 31.65 11.17
C LYS A 37 4.12 32.12 11.21
N ASN A 38 3.14 31.25 10.96
CA ASN A 38 1.70 31.56 11.03
C ASN A 38 0.91 30.39 11.64
N PRO A 39 0.84 30.27 12.98
CA PRO A 39 0.21 29.12 13.64
C PRO A 39 -1.31 29.05 13.50
N ASP A 40 -1.99 30.20 13.35
CA ASP A 40 -3.45 30.27 13.24
C ASP A 40 -3.97 29.86 11.84
N LYS A 41 -3.07 29.74 10.85
CA LYS A 41 -3.46 29.36 9.49
C LYS A 41 -3.64 27.83 9.41
N PRO A 42 -4.85 27.33 9.07
CA PRO A 42 -5.06 25.90 8.96
C PRO A 42 -4.21 25.31 7.84
N VAL A 43 -3.51 24.21 8.14
CA VAL A 43 -2.67 23.49 7.19
C VAL A 43 -3.55 22.54 6.37
N VAL A 44 -3.61 22.75 5.06
CA VAL A 44 -4.33 21.85 4.14
C VAL A 44 -3.43 20.67 3.79
N ILE A 45 -3.74 19.50 4.38
CA ILE A 45 -3.12 18.24 3.96
C ILE A 45 -3.79 17.83 2.64
N PRO A 46 -3.02 17.63 1.56
CA PRO A 46 -3.60 17.24 0.28
C PRO A 46 -4.30 15.89 0.40
N GLU A 47 -5.52 15.80 -0.12
CA GLU A 47 -6.22 14.53 -0.26
C GLU A 47 -5.47 13.60 -1.22
N ARG A 48 -5.70 12.28 -1.07
CA ARG A 48 -5.17 11.29 -2.01
C ARG A 48 -5.58 11.64 -3.43
N GLN A 49 -4.62 11.57 -4.35
CA GLN A 49 -4.88 11.82 -5.76
C GLN A 49 -5.98 10.89 -6.27
N LYS A 50 -7.05 11.49 -6.82
CA LYS A 50 -8.17 10.75 -7.41
C LYS A 50 -7.69 10.07 -8.69
N GLU A 51 -8.15 8.85 -8.92
CA GLU A 51 -7.86 8.13 -10.16
C GLU A 51 -8.39 8.94 -11.36
N LYS A 52 -7.63 8.94 -12.45
CA LYS A 52 -8.04 9.61 -13.69
C LYS A 52 -9.33 8.95 -14.18
N LYS A 53 -10.40 9.73 -14.29
CA LYS A 53 -11.68 9.25 -14.82
C LYS A 53 -11.72 9.43 -16.33
N GLN A 54 -12.54 8.62 -16.98
CA GLN A 54 -12.87 8.83 -18.39
C GLN A 54 -13.59 10.16 -18.59
N PRO A 55 -13.30 10.89 -19.69
CA PRO A 55 -14.02 12.12 -19.98
C PRO A 55 -15.50 11.81 -20.16
N HIS A 56 -16.34 12.60 -19.50
CA HIS A 56 -17.79 12.49 -19.63
C HIS A 56 -18.22 12.76 -21.08
N VAL A 57 -19.08 11.89 -21.63
CA VAL A 57 -19.66 12.07 -22.96
C VAL A 57 -20.94 12.92 -22.80
N PRO A 58 -21.08 14.06 -23.49
CA PRO A 58 -22.31 14.84 -23.43
C PRO A 58 -23.51 14.06 -23.97
N ASP A 59 -24.67 14.16 -23.30
CA ASP A 59 -25.88 13.44 -23.68
C ASP A 59 -26.47 13.94 -25.03
N PHE A 60 -26.36 15.25 -25.28
CA PHE A 60 -26.90 15.87 -26.49
C PHE A 60 -25.83 16.68 -27.22
N VAL A 61 -25.66 16.37 -28.51
CA VAL A 61 -24.88 17.18 -29.43
C VAL A 61 -25.84 18.10 -30.17
N ARG A 62 -25.73 19.41 -29.94
CA ARG A 62 -26.66 20.42 -30.51
C ARG A 62 -26.34 20.78 -31.96
N ASN A 63 -25.09 20.61 -32.39
CA ASN A 63 -24.59 21.13 -33.66
C ASN A 63 -24.41 19.99 -34.68
N VAL A 64 -25.40 19.10 -34.80
CA VAL A 64 -25.36 18.00 -35.75
C VAL A 64 -25.87 18.49 -37.10
N MET A 65 -25.03 18.40 -38.12
CA MET A 65 -25.41 18.70 -39.50
C MET A 65 -26.23 17.52 -40.08
N GLY A 66 -27.17 17.79 -40.99
CA GLY A 66 -28.07 16.77 -41.54
C GLY A 66 -27.32 15.60 -42.20
N SER A 67 -27.91 14.40 -42.16
CA SER A 67 -27.25 13.16 -42.58
C SER A 67 -26.81 13.11 -44.05
N SER A 68 -27.46 13.90 -44.92
CA SER A 68 -27.13 14.02 -46.34
C SER A 68 -26.24 15.22 -46.67
N ALA A 69 -25.83 16.01 -45.68
CA ALA A 69 -24.95 17.15 -45.90
C ALA A 69 -23.51 16.66 -46.19
N GLY A 70 -22.81 17.38 -47.08
CA GLY A 70 -21.41 17.08 -47.41
C GLY A 70 -20.45 17.37 -46.26
N ALA A 71 -19.21 16.88 -46.37
CA ALA A 71 -18.18 17.12 -45.35
C ALA A 71 -17.80 18.61 -45.28
N GLY A 72 -17.99 19.22 -44.11
CA GLY A 72 -17.56 20.60 -43.83
C GLY A 72 -16.07 20.69 -43.49
N SER A 73 -15.51 21.90 -43.52
CA SER A 73 -14.09 22.16 -43.19
C SER A 73 -13.71 21.82 -41.75
N GLY A 74 -14.67 21.83 -40.82
CA GLY A 74 -14.46 21.48 -39.41
C GLY A 74 -14.56 19.99 -39.09
N GLU A 75 -15.10 19.17 -40.00
CA GLU A 75 -15.44 17.76 -39.72
C GLU A 75 -14.19 16.92 -39.43
N PHE A 76 -13.07 17.21 -40.12
CA PHE A 76 -11.78 16.56 -39.86
C PHE A 76 -11.32 16.75 -38.41
N HIS A 77 -11.46 17.97 -37.86
CA HIS A 77 -11.05 18.22 -36.49
C HIS A 77 -11.98 17.55 -35.49
N VAL A 78 -13.29 17.50 -35.77
CA VAL A 78 -14.26 16.76 -34.95
C VAL A 78 -13.88 15.28 -34.87
N TYR A 79 -13.67 14.61 -36.02
CA TYR A 79 -13.22 13.22 -36.06
C TYR A 79 -11.91 13.01 -35.30
N ARG A 80 -10.91 13.86 -35.53
CA ARG A 80 -9.61 13.80 -34.85
C ARG A 80 -9.74 13.88 -33.33
N HIS A 81 -10.58 14.78 -32.82
CA HIS A 81 -10.84 14.89 -31.38
C HIS A 81 -11.60 13.69 -30.83
N LEU A 82 -12.63 13.22 -31.54
CA LEU A 82 -13.41 12.05 -31.17
C LEU A 82 -12.53 10.78 -31.11
N ARG A 83 -11.70 10.55 -32.12
CA ARG A 83 -10.78 9.41 -32.20
C ARG A 83 -9.79 9.39 -31.04
N ARG A 84 -9.20 10.54 -30.70
CA ARG A 84 -8.30 10.62 -29.53
C ARG A 84 -9.02 10.32 -28.22
N LYS A 85 -10.24 10.84 -28.04
CA LYS A 85 -11.06 10.55 -26.86
C LYS A 85 -11.37 9.07 -26.77
N GLU A 86 -11.75 8.45 -27.89
CA GLU A 86 -12.08 7.03 -27.94
C GLU A 86 -10.86 6.15 -27.68
N TYR A 87 -9.68 6.49 -28.22
CA TYR A 87 -8.45 5.77 -27.94
C TYR A 87 -7.99 5.89 -26.49
N ALA A 88 -8.09 7.09 -25.91
CA ALA A 88 -7.84 7.27 -24.49
C ALA A 88 -8.81 6.45 -23.63
N ARG A 89 -10.07 6.31 -24.07
CA ARG A 89 -11.09 5.50 -23.41
C ARG A 89 -10.81 4.01 -23.49
N GLN A 90 -10.53 3.50 -24.67
CA GLN A 90 -10.18 2.09 -24.87
C GLN A 90 -8.92 1.71 -24.08
N LYS A 91 -7.87 2.53 -24.16
CA LYS A 91 -6.62 2.32 -23.41
C LYS A 91 -6.86 2.26 -21.91
N TYR A 92 -7.64 3.18 -21.35
CA TYR A 92 -7.95 3.15 -19.92
C TYR A 92 -8.76 1.92 -19.50
N ILE A 93 -9.71 1.49 -20.33
CA ILE A 93 -10.51 0.28 -20.04
C ILE A 93 -9.60 -0.95 -20.01
N GLN A 94 -8.70 -1.07 -20.98
CA GLN A 94 -7.70 -2.15 -21.05
C GLN A 94 -6.78 -2.11 -19.82
N GLU A 95 -6.12 -0.98 -19.56
CA GLU A 95 -5.21 -0.82 -18.40
C GLU A 95 -5.90 -1.10 -17.07
N LYS A 96 -7.16 -0.65 -16.90
CA LYS A 96 -7.93 -0.92 -15.68
C LYS A 96 -8.32 -2.39 -15.56
N GLY A 97 -8.66 -3.04 -16.66
CA GLY A 97 -8.96 -4.47 -16.71
C GLY A 97 -7.74 -5.31 -16.33
N GLU A 98 -6.61 -5.05 -16.97
CA GLU A 98 -5.33 -5.72 -16.68
C GLU A 98 -4.92 -5.54 -15.22
N LYS A 99 -5.00 -4.30 -14.70
CA LYS A 99 -4.70 -4.03 -13.30
C LYS A 99 -5.62 -4.79 -12.34
N ALA A 100 -6.93 -4.84 -12.63
CA ALA A 100 -7.88 -5.55 -11.79
C ALA A 100 -7.57 -7.06 -11.71
N ILE A 101 -7.24 -7.68 -12.85
CA ILE A 101 -6.85 -9.09 -12.92
C ILE A 101 -5.58 -9.34 -12.10
N LEU A 102 -4.55 -8.51 -12.29
CA LEU A 102 -3.29 -8.63 -11.54
C LEU A 102 -3.48 -8.43 -10.04
N ASP A 103 -4.31 -7.46 -9.63
CA ASP A 103 -4.63 -7.20 -8.22
C ASP A 103 -5.38 -8.39 -7.60
N GLU A 104 -6.32 -9.00 -8.32
CA GLU A 104 -7.05 -10.20 -7.88
C GLU A 104 -6.13 -11.41 -7.72
N GLU A 105 -5.28 -11.68 -8.72
CA GLU A 105 -4.29 -12.75 -8.65
C GLU A 105 -3.32 -12.57 -7.48
N TYR A 106 -2.88 -11.34 -7.26
CA TYR A 106 -2.00 -10.99 -6.14
C TYR A 106 -2.67 -11.24 -4.79
N GLN A 107 -3.93 -10.79 -4.63
CA GLN A 107 -4.71 -11.02 -3.41
C GLN A 107 -4.93 -12.51 -3.15
N ARG A 108 -5.27 -13.28 -4.19
CA ARG A 108 -5.44 -14.73 -4.10
C ARG A 108 -4.15 -15.41 -3.62
N LYS A 109 -2.99 -15.05 -4.19
CA LYS A 109 -1.68 -15.57 -3.76
C LYS A 109 -1.35 -15.20 -2.32
N LEU A 110 -1.65 -13.98 -1.89
CA LEU A 110 -1.46 -13.56 -0.50
C LEU A 110 -2.32 -14.38 0.48
N GLU A 111 -3.60 -14.60 0.15
CA GLU A 111 -4.50 -15.39 0.98
C GLU A 111 -4.10 -16.85 1.07
N GLU A 112 -3.68 -17.44 -0.05
CA GLU A 112 -3.18 -18.82 -0.09
C GLU A 112 -1.92 -18.98 0.76
N ASN A 113 -0.94 -18.08 0.61
CA ASN A 113 0.26 -18.07 1.44
C ASN A 113 -0.06 -17.91 2.93
N ARG A 114 -1.03 -17.04 3.25
CA ARG A 114 -1.50 -16.86 4.62
C ARG A 114 -2.14 -18.13 5.17
N ARG A 115 -3.01 -18.80 4.41
CA ARG A 115 -3.62 -20.08 4.80
C ARG A 115 -2.58 -21.16 5.03
N ILE A 116 -1.62 -21.33 4.13
CA ILE A 116 -0.55 -22.32 4.27
C ILE A 116 0.30 -22.04 5.53
N ALA A 117 0.62 -20.79 5.81
CA ALA A 117 1.34 -20.40 7.02
C ALA A 117 0.51 -20.66 8.29
N GLU A 118 -0.78 -20.35 8.27
CA GLU A 118 -1.71 -20.60 9.38
C GLU A 118 -1.87 -22.11 9.64
N GLU A 119 -1.98 -22.94 8.60
CA GLU A 119 -2.06 -24.40 8.74
C GLU A 119 -0.76 -24.99 9.32
N LYS A 120 0.40 -24.58 8.80
CA LYS A 120 1.70 -25.01 9.32
C LYS A 120 1.88 -24.62 10.79
N THR A 121 1.49 -23.40 11.15
CA THR A 121 1.58 -22.92 12.55
C THR A 121 0.54 -23.57 13.46
N ALA A 122 -0.67 -23.84 12.99
CA ALA A 122 -1.72 -24.54 13.74
C ALA A 122 -1.34 -25.99 14.02
N LYS A 123 -0.81 -26.72 13.03
CA LYS A 123 -0.26 -28.08 13.20
C LYS A 123 0.83 -28.10 14.28
N LYS A 124 1.82 -27.20 14.21
CA LYS A 124 2.89 -27.08 15.22
C LYS A 124 2.37 -26.68 16.60
N ARG A 125 1.40 -25.75 16.67
CA ARG A 125 0.76 -25.32 17.92
C ARG A 125 -0.01 -26.47 18.57
N ALA A 126 -0.79 -27.24 17.79
CA ALA A 126 -1.53 -28.40 18.28
C ALA A 126 -0.60 -29.48 18.85
N LYS A 127 0.53 -29.78 18.18
CA LYS A 127 1.56 -30.69 18.72
C LYS A 127 2.07 -30.19 20.08
N ARG A 128 2.46 -28.91 20.18
CA ARG A 128 2.95 -28.32 21.45
C ARG A 128 1.91 -28.32 22.56
N LEU A 129 0.63 -28.07 22.26
CA LEU A 129 -0.46 -28.10 23.23
C LEU A 129 -0.69 -29.52 23.77
N LYS A 130 -0.71 -30.53 22.89
CA LYS A 130 -0.80 -31.94 23.30
C LYS A 130 0.37 -32.35 24.20
N LEU A 131 1.61 -31.94 23.89
CA LEU A 131 2.76 -32.19 24.77
C LEU A 131 2.61 -31.50 26.13
N LYS A 132 2.19 -30.22 26.14
CA LYS A 132 1.95 -29.48 27.40
C LYS A 132 0.87 -30.13 28.25
N GLU A 133 -0.21 -30.62 27.64
CA GLU A 133 -1.29 -31.31 28.35
C GLU A 133 -0.82 -32.64 28.95
N LYS A 134 -0.08 -33.45 28.17
CA LYS A 134 0.55 -34.70 28.68
C LYS A 134 1.48 -34.43 29.86
N LEU A 135 2.32 -33.40 29.79
CA LEU A 135 3.22 -33.02 30.89
C LEU A 135 2.45 -32.54 32.13
N LYS A 136 1.38 -31.76 31.95
CA LYS A 136 0.50 -31.34 33.06
C LYS A 136 -0.17 -32.55 33.72
N ARG A 137 -0.70 -33.49 32.94
CA ARG A 137 -1.31 -34.73 33.46
C ARG A 137 -0.29 -35.57 34.24
N LYS A 138 0.91 -35.80 33.68
CA LYS A 138 2.00 -36.48 34.40
C LYS A 138 2.39 -35.78 35.70
N LYS A 139 2.42 -34.44 35.75
CA LYS A 139 2.70 -33.68 36.97
C LYS A 139 1.61 -33.82 38.03
N MET A 140 0.33 -33.80 37.63
CA MET A 140 -0.79 -34.00 38.56
C MET A 140 -0.85 -35.44 39.09
N GLU A 141 -0.60 -36.44 38.23
CA GLU A 141 -0.55 -37.86 38.62
C GLU A 141 0.73 -38.20 39.42
N GLY A 142 1.85 -37.51 39.15
CA GLY A 142 3.11 -37.64 39.87
C GLY A 142 3.12 -36.98 41.25
N GLY A 143 2.27 -35.97 41.48
CA GLY A 143 2.08 -35.34 42.80
C GLY A 143 1.43 -36.24 43.86
N LYS A 144 0.93 -37.43 43.48
CA LYS A 144 0.44 -38.46 44.41
C LYS A 144 1.49 -39.52 44.76
N ARG A 145 2.71 -39.41 44.24
CA ARG A 145 3.80 -40.38 44.47
C ARG A 145 5.04 -39.69 45.04
N THR A 146 4.93 -39.25 46.29
CA THR A 146 6.07 -39.09 47.22
C THR A 146 5.69 -39.98 48.42
N ILE A 147 6.24 -41.17 48.60
CA ILE A 147 7.64 -41.50 48.88
C ILE A 147 7.80 -43.00 48.57
N ASP A 148 8.59 -43.37 47.57
CA ASP A 148 9.72 -44.30 47.69
C ASP A 148 10.30 -44.64 46.32
N GLY A 149 11.63 -44.78 46.27
CA GLY A 149 12.44 -44.64 45.06
C GLY A 149 12.20 -45.65 43.94
N ARG A 150 12.53 -45.23 42.70
CA ARG A 150 13.41 -45.99 41.80
C ARG A 150 13.73 -45.23 40.51
N THR A 151 15.01 -45.32 40.20
CA THR A 151 15.72 -45.09 38.94
C THR A 151 15.06 -45.70 37.70
N GLY A 152 15.17 -45.00 36.57
CA GLY A 152 15.45 -45.60 35.27
C GLY A 152 14.37 -45.45 34.18
N LYS A 153 14.89 -45.26 32.95
CA LYS A 153 14.29 -45.58 31.64
C LYS A 153 13.68 -44.41 30.86
N ASP A 154 14.58 -43.74 30.13
CA ASP A 154 14.60 -43.69 28.66
C ASP A 154 13.23 -43.64 27.95
N GLU A 155 12.91 -42.48 27.37
CA GLU A 155 12.14 -42.38 26.13
C GLU A 155 12.61 -41.16 25.36
N THR A 156 13.63 -41.37 24.54
CA THR A 156 13.87 -40.62 23.31
C THR A 156 12.65 -40.76 22.40
N SER A 157 11.69 -39.85 22.49
CA SER A 157 10.62 -39.77 21.49
C SER A 157 11.17 -39.06 20.26
N GLU A 158 11.53 -39.86 19.26
CA GLU A 158 11.90 -39.46 17.91
C GLU A 158 11.06 -38.28 17.42
N ALA A 159 11.76 -37.19 17.12
CA ALA A 159 11.23 -35.99 16.51
C ALA A 159 11.77 -35.89 15.07
N GLU A 160 11.49 -36.92 14.27
CA GLU A 160 11.65 -36.93 12.81
C GLU A 160 10.34 -37.59 12.31
N GLU A 161 9.55 -37.06 11.39
CA GLU A 161 9.92 -36.74 10.02
C GLU A 161 8.76 -35.94 9.32
N SER A 162 9.05 -35.40 8.14
CA SER A 162 8.22 -34.63 7.18
C SER A 162 8.15 -33.11 7.37
N SER A 163 9.32 -32.48 7.24
CA SER A 163 9.44 -31.08 6.83
C SER A 163 10.32 -30.99 5.58
N ALA A 164 9.85 -31.55 4.47
CA ALA A 164 10.47 -31.36 3.16
C ALA A 164 9.38 -31.39 2.08
N GLU A 165 8.62 -30.30 2.01
CA GLU A 165 8.00 -29.88 0.76
C GLU A 165 8.51 -28.47 0.49
N GLU A 166 9.71 -28.43 -0.09
CA GLU A 166 10.14 -27.30 -0.89
C GLU A 166 9.23 -27.25 -2.11
N THR A 167 8.27 -26.35 -2.09
CA THR A 167 7.60 -25.91 -3.32
C THR A 167 8.62 -25.11 -4.12
N SER A 168 9.29 -25.79 -5.04
CA SER A 168 10.05 -25.19 -6.12
C SER A 168 9.14 -24.25 -6.91
N ILE A 169 9.36 -22.95 -6.74
CA ILE A 169 8.77 -21.93 -7.60
C ILE A 169 9.38 -22.15 -8.98
N ASN A 170 8.59 -22.74 -9.86
CA ASN A 170 8.89 -22.93 -11.27
C ASN A 170 8.92 -21.53 -11.93
N GLU A 171 10.10 -20.92 -12.02
CA GLU A 171 10.34 -19.78 -12.91
C GLU A 171 10.21 -20.27 -14.35
N SER A 172 8.98 -20.18 -14.89
CA SER A 172 8.74 -20.28 -16.32
C SER A 172 9.46 -19.12 -17.01
N LYS A 173 10.62 -19.44 -17.57
CA LYS A 173 11.20 -18.74 -18.72
C LYS A 173 10.12 -18.60 -19.80
N ASN A 174 9.56 -17.41 -19.94
CA ASN A 174 8.97 -16.99 -21.21
C ASN A 174 10.00 -16.09 -21.90
N GLY A 175 10.90 -16.73 -22.62
CA GLY A 175 11.59 -16.12 -23.74
C GLY A 175 10.67 -16.13 -24.97
N ASP A 176 10.93 -15.16 -25.85
CA ASP A 176 10.44 -15.01 -27.23
C ASP A 176 8.94 -14.80 -27.45
N HIS A 177 8.60 -13.54 -27.75
CA HIS A 177 7.81 -13.23 -28.94
C HIS A 177 8.58 -12.19 -29.77
N HIS A 178 8.66 -12.47 -31.07
CA HIS A 178 9.29 -11.70 -32.14
C HIS A 178 8.90 -10.21 -32.19
#